data_AF-A0A1C6HW63-F1
#
_entry.id   AF-A0A1C6HW63-F1
#
_cell.length_a   1.000
_cell.length_b   1.000
_cell.length_c   1.000
_cell.angle_alpha   90.00
_cell.angle_beta   90.00
_cell.angle_gamma   90.00
#
_symmetry.space_group_name_H-M   'P 1'
#
loop_
_entity.id
_entity.type
_entity.pdbx_description
1 polymer ?
#
loop_
_entity_poly.entity_id
_entity_poly.type
_entity_poly.pdbx_seq_one_letter_code
_entity_poly.pdbx_strand_id
1 'polypeptide(L)' 'MIALGSDFDGIDGPHQLENAAFLPLLADALRKEGFTEDEVEGIYYRNAMRFFEENL' A
#
# COMPACT_ATOMS: atom_id res chain seq x y z
N MET A 1 4.12 -5.89 11.11
CA MET A 1 3.91 -5.90 9.65
C MET A 1 2.81 -4.90 9.34
N ILE A 2 2.97 -4.09 8.30
CA ILE A 2 1.96 -3.09 7.87
C ILE A 2 1.63 -3.35 6.40
N ALA A 3 0.37 -3.23 6.02
CA ALA A 3 -0.08 -3.37 4.64
C ALA A 3 -1.08 -2.26 4.29
N LEU A 4 -1.34 -2.07 3.00
CA LEU A 4 -2.33 -1.10 2.52
C LEU A 4 -3.76 -1.66 2.66
N GLY A 5 -4.67 -0.79 3.08
CA GLY A 5 -6.12 -0.98 2.98
C GLY A 5 -6.73 0.33 2.50
N SER A 6 -6.99 0.44 1.20
CA SER A 6 -7.38 1.70 0.57
C SER A 6 -8.86 2.05 0.76
N ASP A 7 -9.71 1.06 0.99
CA ASP A 7 -11.16 1.20 0.97
C ASP A 7 -11.68 1.82 -0.35
N PHE A 8 -10.98 1.54 -1.46
CA PHE A 8 -11.46 1.95 -2.79
C PHE A 8 -12.86 1.39 -3.02
N ASP A 9 -13.74 2.22 -3.58
CA ASP A 9 -15.16 1.93 -3.79
C ASP A 9 -15.99 1.77 -2.49
N GLY A 10 -15.39 1.97 -1.31
CA GLY A 10 -16.04 1.88 0.01
C GLY A 10 -16.11 3.20 0.79
N ILE A 11 -15.26 4.18 0.45
CA ILE A 11 -15.26 5.54 1.03
C ILE A 11 -15.59 6.60 -0.04
N ASP A 12 -16.43 7.58 0.35
CA ASP A 12 -16.86 8.69 -0.51
C ASP A 12 -16.07 9.99 -0.23
N GLY A 13 -15.95 10.82 -1.26
CA GLY A 13 -15.43 12.19 -1.17
C GLY A 13 -14.15 12.42 -1.99
N PRO A 14 -13.62 13.66 -2.00
CA PRO A 14 -12.36 13.96 -2.69
C PRO A 14 -11.18 13.38 -1.91
N HIS A 15 -10.30 12.66 -2.60
CA HIS A 15 -9.18 11.94 -1.99
C HIS A 15 -7.89 12.17 -2.78
N GLN A 16 -6.75 12.29 -2.08
CA GLN A 16 -5.45 12.46 -2.76
C GLN A 16 -5.08 11.26 -3.64
N LEU A 17 -5.60 10.07 -3.29
CA LEU A 17 -5.49 8.84 -4.06
C LEU A 17 -6.91 8.45 -4.51
N GLU A 18 -7.32 8.96 -5.67
CA GLU A 18 -8.69 8.77 -6.19
C GLU A 18 -9.00 7.30 -6.58
N ASN A 19 -7.99 6.56 -7.02
CA ASN A 19 -8.12 5.15 -7.38
C ASN A 19 -6.76 4.44 -7.41
N ALA A 20 -6.77 3.15 -7.72
CA ALA A 20 -5.57 2.32 -7.74
C ALA A 20 -4.47 2.81 -8.71
N ALA A 21 -4.81 3.57 -9.75
CA ALA A 21 -3.81 4.11 -10.68
C ALA A 21 -2.88 5.15 -10.02
N PHE A 22 -3.26 5.69 -8.85
CA PHE A 22 -2.47 6.66 -8.09
C PHE A 22 -1.51 5.99 -7.09
N LEU A 23 -1.61 4.68 -6.87
CA LEU A 23 -0.71 3.97 -5.95
C LEU A 23 0.78 4.14 -6.26
N PRO A 24 1.26 4.29 -7.52
CA PRO A 24 2.66 4.60 -7.77
C PRO A 24 3.14 5.91 -7.10
N LEU A 25 2.26 6.91 -6.93
CA LEU A 25 2.61 8.18 -6.26
C LEU A 25 2.96 7.96 -4.78
N LEU A 26 2.26 7.04 -4.12
CA LEU A 26 2.55 6.67 -2.74
C LEU A 26 3.90 5.93 -2.64
N ALA A 27 4.22 5.06 -3.59
CA ALA A 27 5.51 4.39 -3.63
C ALA A 27 6.66 5.40 -3.78
N ASP A 28 6.49 6.37 -4.68
CA ASP A 28 7.47 7.45 -4.86
C ASP A 28 7.61 8.34 -3.62
N ALA A 29 6.52 8.62 -2.91
CA ALA A 29 6.55 9.35 -1.65
C ALA A 29 7.32 8.56 -0.58
N LEU A 30 7.04 7.27 -0.40
CA LEU A 30 7.76 6.41 0.55
C LEU A 30 9.27 6.36 0.24
N ARG A 31 9.65 6.20 -1.03
CA ARG A 31 11.05 6.24 -1.45
C ARG A 31 11.74 7.56 -1.10
N LYS A 32 11.06 8.69 -1.31
CA LYS A 32 11.59 10.02 -0.96
C LYS A 32 11.81 10.19 0.54
N GLU A 33 10.97 9.56 1.36
CA GLU A 33 11.11 9.52 2.82
C GLU A 33 12.17 8.51 3.31
N GLY A 34 12.89 7.84 2.41
CA GLY A 34 14.01 6.97 2.73
C GLY A 34 13.64 5.51 2.99
N PHE A 35 12.41 5.09 2.67
CA PHE A 35 12.04 3.67 2.72
C PHE A 35 12.81 2.90 1.65
N THR A 36 13.32 1.73 2.02
CA THR A 36 13.97 0.80 1.10
C THR A 36 12.95 0.14 0.18
N GLU A 37 13.37 -0.34 -0.99
CA GLU A 37 12.50 -1.13 -1.87
C GLU A 37 11.92 -2.36 -1.14
N ASP A 38 12.70 -2.96 -0.23
CA ASP A 38 12.25 -4.10 0.55
C ASP A 38 11.05 -3.76 1.46
N GLU A 39 11.07 -2.56 2.06
CA GLU A 39 9.99 -2.04 2.89
C GLU A 39 8.77 -1.63 2.04
N VAL A 40 8.99 -0.97 0.90
CA VAL A 40 7.92 -0.56 -0.02
C VAL A 40 7.16 -1.77 -0.54
N GLU A 41 7.85 -2.77 -1.07
CA GLU A 41 7.23 -4.03 -1.51
C GLU A 41 6.60 -4.81 -0.34
N GLY A 42 7.20 -4.69 0.85
CA GLY A 42 6.61 -5.12 2.12
C GLY A 42 5.19 -4.58 2.31
N ILE A 43 5.05 -3.26 2.27
CA ILE A 43 3.78 -2.53 2.45
C ILE A 43 2.79 -2.87 1.34
N TYR A 44 3.25 -3.01 0.09
CA TYR A 44 2.37 -3.18 -1.07
C TYR A 44 1.79 -4.58 -1.19
N TYR A 45 2.53 -5.63 -0.85
CA TYR A 45 2.00 -6.99 -0.97
C TYR A 45 2.63 -8.02 -0.04
N ARG A 46 3.96 -8.01 0.19
CA ARG A 46 4.60 -9.14 0.90
C ARG A 46 4.10 -9.32 2.32
N ASN A 47 3.82 -8.22 3.03
CA ASN A 47 3.33 -8.28 4.40
C ASN A 47 1.92 -8.91 4.46
N ALA A 48 1.04 -8.56 3.53
CA ALA A 48 -0.31 -9.15 3.44
C ALA A 48 -0.27 -10.61 2.97
N MET A 49 0.55 -10.90 1.97
CA MET A 49 0.74 -12.26 1.45
C MET A 49 1.20 -13.22 2.55
N ARG A 50 2.25 -12.87 3.32
CA ARG A 50 2.71 -13.69 4.45
C ARG A 50 1.62 -13.90 5.51
N PHE A 51 0.84 -12.86 5.82
CA PHE A 51 -0.27 -12.99 6.76
C PHE A 51 -1.29 -14.03 6.26
N PHE A 52 -1.65 -14.01 4.99
CA PHE A 52 -2.56 -15.01 4.44
C PHE A 52 -1.93 -16.42 4.40
N GLU A 53 -0.68 -16.56 3.99
CA GLU A 53 0.04 -17.86 3.98
C GLU A 53 0.15 -18.49 5.38
N GLU A 54 0.24 -17.68 6.43
CA GLU A 54 0.39 -18.16 7.81
C GLU A 54 -0.94 -18.41 8.53
N ASN A 55 -2.06 -17.84 8.06
CA ASN A 55 -3.32 -17.78 8.82
C ASN A 55 -4.58 -18.26 8.06
N LEU A 56 -4.49 -18.59 6.77
CA LEU A 56 -5.59 -19.13 5.95
C LEU A 56 -5.19 -20.46 5.29
#